data_AF-U2MDK8-F1
#
_entry.id   AF-U2MDK8-F1
#
_cell.length_a   1.000
_cell.length_b   1.000
_cell.length_c   1.000
_cell.angle_alpha   90.00
_cell.angle_beta   90.00
_cell.angle_gamma   90.00
#
_symmetry.space_group_name_H-M   'P 1'
#
loop_
_entity.id
_entity.type
_entity.pdbx_description
1 polymer ?
#
loop_
_entity_poly.entity_id
_entity_poly.type
_entity_poly.pdbx_seq_one_letter_code
_entity_poly.pdbx_strand_id
1 'polypeptide(L)'
;MAEQVTGYEGTFPTILRELLECHPKTGEKTTLKALGEYVGIRQQTISLYKNGTTQPTPENLIRIAEYFHVSVDYLLTGISSENKALHEELGLSESAITLMKYAKNTEGFESTAPLIKLLDSLLSDKDFYAFLEELEFKSTQVRNVLNGKFDKSKVGNFNIEGYFIWDLQKFVEEFILKQLQKRGLQIEDSTVSEE
;
A
#
# COMPACT_ATOMS: atom_id res chain seq x y z
N MET A 1 -6.91 9.07 16.70
CA MET A 1 -6.32 10.42 16.68
C MET A 1 -7.09 11.21 15.64
N ALA A 2 -7.62 12.40 15.96
CA ALA A 2 -8.29 13.20 14.93
C ALA A 2 -7.23 13.57 13.89
N GLU A 3 -7.34 13.02 12.67
CA GLU A 3 -6.45 13.38 11.58
C GLU A 3 -6.49 14.90 11.39
N GLN A 4 -5.33 15.53 11.32
CA GLN A 4 -5.27 16.95 11.03
C GLN A 4 -5.82 17.15 9.61
N VAL A 5 -6.96 17.81 9.49
CA VAL A 5 -7.56 18.14 8.17
C VAL A 5 -6.75 19.23 7.44
N THR A 6 -5.88 19.94 8.17
CA THR A 6 -5.17 21.15 7.73
C THR A 6 -3.65 20.99 7.80
N GLY A 7 -2.93 21.85 7.08
CA GLY A 7 -1.47 21.82 7.02
C GLY A 7 -0.96 20.90 5.91
N TYR A 8 0.35 20.94 5.64
CA TYR A 8 0.93 20.20 4.53
C TYR A 8 0.66 18.70 4.63
N GLU A 9 0.81 18.12 5.82
CA GLU A 9 0.54 16.70 6.10
C GLU A 9 -0.93 16.39 6.37
N GLY A 10 -1.84 17.35 6.16
CA GLY A 10 -3.25 17.13 6.41
C GLY A 10 -3.89 16.17 5.39
N THR A 11 -4.98 15.51 5.78
CA THR A 11 -5.66 14.49 4.95
C THR A 11 -6.01 15.00 3.57
N PHE A 12 -6.74 16.12 3.47
CA PHE A 12 -7.13 16.69 2.17
C PHE A 12 -5.93 17.11 1.30
N PRO A 13 -4.95 17.89 1.78
CA PRO A 13 -3.76 18.23 1.00
C PRO A 13 -2.97 17.02 0.51
N THR A 14 -2.84 15.98 1.34
CA THR A 14 -2.18 14.72 0.95
C THR A 14 -2.93 14.02 -0.17
N ILE A 15 -4.23 13.82 -0.03
CA ILE A 15 -5.07 13.19 -1.06
C ILE A 15 -5.06 14.00 -2.35
N LEU A 16 -5.15 15.33 -2.25
CA LEU A 16 -5.08 16.19 -3.42
C LEU A 16 -3.75 16.04 -4.16
N ARG A 17 -2.63 15.88 -3.45
CA ARG A 17 -1.32 15.61 -4.08
C ARG A 17 -1.33 14.27 -4.81
N GLU A 18 -1.85 13.22 -4.19
CA GLU A 18 -1.95 11.90 -4.80
C GLU A 18 -2.78 11.93 -6.08
N LEU A 19 -3.96 12.55 -6.04
CA LEU A 19 -4.85 12.72 -7.19
C LEU A 19 -4.22 13.56 -8.31
N LEU A 20 -3.43 14.58 -7.95
CA LEU A 20 -2.69 15.38 -8.92
C LEU A 20 -1.56 14.59 -9.59
N GLU A 21 -0.89 13.68 -8.87
CA GLU A 21 0.16 12.84 -9.44
C GLU A 21 -0.41 11.73 -10.34
N CYS A 22 -1.55 11.14 -9.96
CA CYS A 22 -2.21 10.09 -10.74
C CYS A 22 -3.74 10.23 -10.65
N HIS A 23 -4.36 10.61 -11.77
CA HIS A 23 -5.80 10.73 -11.85
C HIS A 23 -6.46 9.33 -11.78
N PRO A 24 -7.42 9.06 -10.87
CA PRO A 24 -7.96 7.71 -10.64
C PRO A 24 -8.55 7.04 -11.89
N LYS A 25 -9.20 7.82 -12.76
CA LYS A 25 -9.82 7.34 -14.00
C LYS A 25 -8.87 7.19 -15.19
N THR A 26 -7.92 8.11 -15.39
CA THR A 26 -7.07 8.13 -16.60
C THR A 26 -5.66 7.61 -16.35
N GLY A 27 -5.21 7.56 -15.09
CA GLY A 27 -3.83 7.25 -14.71
C GLY A 27 -2.84 8.37 -15.02
N GLU A 28 -3.29 9.50 -15.56
CA GLU A 28 -2.41 10.59 -15.98
C GLU A 28 -2.18 11.62 -14.88
N LYS A 29 -1.04 12.30 -14.95
CA LYS A 29 -0.73 13.42 -14.05
C LYS A 29 -1.59 14.62 -14.38
N THR A 30 -2.23 15.20 -13.36
CA THR A 30 -3.03 16.41 -13.48
C THR A 30 -2.21 17.65 -13.15
N THR A 31 -2.23 18.66 -14.03
CA THR A 31 -1.57 19.95 -13.76
C THR A 31 -2.44 20.86 -12.91
N LEU A 32 -1.81 21.70 -12.07
CA LEU A 32 -2.53 22.71 -11.28
C LEU A 32 -3.34 23.68 -12.14
N LYS A 33 -2.86 23.95 -13.36
CA LYS A 33 -3.54 24.78 -14.34
C LYS A 33 -4.83 24.11 -14.83
N ALA A 34 -4.75 22.85 -15.26
CA ALA A 34 -5.92 22.11 -15.73
C ALA A 34 -7.00 21.99 -14.66
N LEU A 35 -6.61 21.65 -13.42
CA LEU A 35 -7.56 21.59 -12.31
C LEU A 35 -8.14 22.97 -11.98
N GLY A 36 -7.33 24.03 -11.99
CA GLY A 36 -7.79 25.39 -11.77
C GLY A 36 -8.81 25.85 -12.82
N GLU A 37 -8.56 25.55 -14.10
CA GLU A 37 -9.47 25.85 -15.20
C GLU A 37 -10.83 25.14 -15.04
N TYR A 38 -10.82 23.85 -14.68
CA TYR A 38 -12.05 23.10 -14.45
C TYR A 38 -12.83 23.61 -13.23
N VAL A 39 -12.13 23.84 -12.11
CA VAL A 39 -12.76 24.32 -10.86
C VAL A 39 -13.20 25.78 -10.99
N GLY A 40 -12.66 26.55 -11.94
CA GLY A 40 -12.95 27.96 -12.14
C GLY A 40 -12.19 28.89 -11.19
N ILE A 41 -10.99 28.49 -10.77
CA ILE A 41 -10.13 29.26 -9.86
C ILE A 41 -8.70 29.36 -10.37
N ARG A 42 -7.91 30.28 -9.81
CA ARG A 42 -6.52 30.46 -10.21
C ARG A 42 -5.68 29.23 -9.82
N GLN A 43 -4.72 28.84 -10.67
CA GLN A 43 -3.76 27.76 -10.35
C GLN A 43 -3.03 27.95 -9.01
N GLN A 44 -2.79 29.21 -8.63
CA GLN A 44 -2.18 29.57 -7.35
C GLN A 44 -3.05 29.13 -6.16
N THR A 45 -4.38 29.24 -6.29
CA THR A 45 -5.32 28.79 -5.27
C THR A 45 -5.26 27.27 -5.09
N ILE A 46 -5.19 26.51 -6.19
CA ILE A 46 -4.98 25.06 -6.14
C ILE A 46 -3.64 24.72 -5.46
N SER A 47 -2.58 25.49 -5.73
CA SER A 47 -1.29 25.32 -5.05
C SER A 47 -1.41 25.51 -3.52
N LEU A 48 -2.18 26.50 -3.07
CA LEU A 48 -2.44 26.74 -1.64
C LEU A 48 -3.21 25.57 -1.00
N TYR A 49 -4.17 24.99 -1.72
CA TYR A 49 -4.90 23.79 -1.29
C TYR A 49 -3.96 22.58 -1.18
N LYS A 50 -3.16 22.35 -2.22
CA LYS A 50 -2.15 21.28 -2.27
C LYS A 50 -1.16 21.34 -1.10
N ASN A 51 -0.81 22.55 -0.66
CA ASN A 51 0.13 22.77 0.44
C ASN A 51 -0.55 22.88 1.82
N GLY A 52 -1.88 22.76 1.87
CA GLY A 52 -2.65 22.87 3.12
C GLY A 52 -2.63 24.26 3.75
N THR A 53 -2.26 25.30 2.99
CA THR A 53 -2.21 26.70 3.47
C THR A 53 -3.60 27.31 3.54
N THR A 54 -4.52 26.87 2.69
CA THR A 54 -5.91 27.33 2.68
C THR A 54 -6.82 26.15 2.37
N GLN A 55 -8.06 26.20 2.84
CA GLN A 55 -9.06 25.18 2.60
C GLN A 55 -9.96 25.58 1.41
N PRO A 56 -10.45 24.63 0.60
CA PRO A 56 -11.44 24.90 -0.42
C PRO A 56 -12.78 25.28 0.20
N THR A 57 -13.56 26.09 -0.52
CA THR A 57 -14.98 26.25 -0.18
C THR A 57 -15.73 24.96 -0.51
N PRO A 58 -16.92 24.73 0.06
CA PRO A 58 -17.74 23.56 -0.29
C PRO A 58 -17.96 23.41 -1.81
N GLU A 59 -18.17 24.50 -2.52
CA GLU A 59 -18.38 24.51 -3.97
C GLU A 59 -17.12 24.07 -4.74
N ASN A 60 -15.94 24.59 -4.33
CA ASN A 60 -14.67 24.18 -4.93
C ASN A 60 -14.35 22.71 -4.63
N LEU A 61 -14.66 22.25 -3.42
CA LEU A 61 -14.44 20.87 -3.00
C LEU A 61 -15.27 19.90 -3.84
N ILE A 62 -16.55 20.22 -4.10
CA ILE A 62 -17.42 19.45 -4.99
C ILE A 62 -16.82 19.38 -6.40
N ARG A 63 -16.40 20.52 -6.97
CA ARG A 63 -15.79 20.54 -8.31
C ARG A 63 -14.50 19.74 -8.41
N ILE A 64 -13.67 19.74 -7.35
CA ILE A 64 -12.47 18.91 -7.29
C ILE A 64 -12.86 17.42 -7.29
N ALA A 65 -13.87 17.03 -6.50
CA ALA A 65 -14.37 15.65 -6.46
C ALA A 65 -14.92 15.21 -7.83
N GLU A 66 -15.69 16.08 -8.49
CA GLU A 66 -16.22 15.84 -9.84
C GLU A 66 -15.11 15.64 -10.87
N TYR A 67 -14.08 16.49 -10.84
CA TYR A 67 -12.92 16.38 -11.74
C TYR A 67 -12.26 15.00 -11.62
N PHE A 68 -11.96 14.57 -10.40
CA PHE A 68 -11.26 13.31 -10.15
C PHE A 68 -12.16 12.08 -10.13
N HIS A 69 -13.49 12.26 -10.25
CA HIS A 69 -14.49 11.20 -10.10
C HIS A 69 -14.41 10.47 -8.75
N VAL A 70 -14.24 11.22 -7.67
CA VAL A 70 -14.22 10.72 -6.29
C VAL A 70 -15.32 11.37 -5.45
N SER A 71 -15.65 10.78 -4.31
CA SER A 71 -16.58 11.42 -3.37
C SER A 71 -15.90 12.54 -2.59
N VAL A 72 -16.69 13.52 -2.15
CA VAL A 72 -16.21 14.56 -1.22
C VAL A 72 -15.74 13.94 0.10
N ASP A 73 -16.40 12.86 0.54
CA ASP A 73 -16.03 12.11 1.75
C ASP A 73 -14.61 11.52 1.62
N TYR A 74 -14.28 10.96 0.45
CA TYR A 74 -12.92 10.50 0.16
C TYR A 74 -11.92 11.65 0.23
N LEU A 75 -12.21 12.81 -0.36
CA LEU A 75 -11.30 13.97 -0.29
C LEU A 75 -11.00 14.43 1.15
N LEU A 76 -11.95 14.27 2.06
CA LEU A 76 -11.83 14.75 3.44
C LEU A 76 -11.30 13.70 4.42
N THR A 77 -11.53 12.42 4.15
CA THR A 77 -11.25 11.33 5.10
C THR A 77 -10.28 10.28 4.55
N GLY A 78 -9.97 10.32 3.25
CA GLY A 78 -9.18 9.28 2.59
C GLY A 78 -9.93 7.97 2.37
N ILE A 79 -11.20 7.87 2.78
CA ILE A 79 -12.03 6.67 2.66
C ILE A 79 -13.34 7.04 1.96
N SER A 80 -13.73 6.27 0.96
CA SER A 80 -15.02 6.47 0.29
C SER A 80 -16.17 5.99 1.18
N SER A 81 -17.34 6.64 1.07
CA SER A 81 -18.49 6.34 1.93
C SER A 81 -18.95 4.88 1.82
N GLU A 82 -18.80 4.28 0.63
CA GLU A 82 -19.08 2.86 0.37
C GLU A 82 -18.07 1.89 0.99
N ASN A 83 -16.89 2.37 1.39
CA ASN A 83 -15.82 1.60 2.02
C ASN A 83 -15.75 1.82 3.54
N LYS A 84 -16.43 2.84 4.06
CA LYS A 84 -16.37 3.25 5.45
C LYS A 84 -16.62 2.10 6.44
N ALA A 85 -17.65 1.28 6.21
CA ALA A 85 -17.95 0.16 7.09
C ALA A 85 -16.79 -0.85 7.17
N LEU A 86 -16.18 -1.18 6.02
CA LEU A 86 -15.05 -2.11 5.97
C LEU A 86 -13.78 -1.51 6.59
N HIS A 87 -13.55 -0.22 6.39
CA HIS A 87 -12.45 0.50 7.02
C HIS A 87 -12.59 0.50 8.55
N GLU A 88 -13.78 0.83 9.07
CA GLU A 88 -14.05 0.88 10.50
C GLU A 88 -13.97 -0.51 11.16
N GLU A 89 -14.47 -1.55 10.49
CA GLU A 89 -14.48 -2.92 11.02
C GLU A 89 -13.09 -3.59 10.99
N LEU A 90 -12.34 -3.40 9.90
CA LEU A 90 -11.13 -4.17 9.63
C LEU A 90 -9.84 -3.34 9.64
N GLY A 91 -9.92 -2.01 9.70
CA GLY A 91 -8.77 -1.11 9.65
C GLY A 91 -8.07 -1.04 8.28
N LEU A 92 -8.76 -1.47 7.23
CA LEU A 92 -8.20 -1.53 5.87
C LEU A 92 -8.18 -0.16 5.19
N SER A 93 -7.13 0.12 4.43
CA SER A 93 -7.06 1.35 3.61
C SER A 93 -8.01 1.29 2.41
N GLU A 94 -8.35 2.47 1.85
CA GLU A 94 -9.16 2.58 0.63
C GLU A 94 -8.60 1.71 -0.51
N SER A 95 -7.28 1.76 -0.72
CA SER A 95 -6.60 0.99 -1.76
C SER A 95 -6.73 -0.50 -1.53
N ALA A 96 -6.58 -0.98 -0.29
CA ALA A 96 -6.74 -2.39 0.04
C ALA A 96 -8.17 -2.87 -0.24
N ILE A 97 -9.19 -2.10 0.19
CA ILE A 97 -10.60 -2.41 -0.06
C ILE A 97 -10.90 -2.42 -1.57
N THR A 98 -10.36 -1.47 -2.32
CA THR A 98 -10.53 -1.38 -3.77
C THR A 98 -9.90 -2.59 -4.47
N LEU A 99 -8.70 -3.00 -4.08
CA LEU A 99 -8.04 -4.20 -4.64
C LEU A 99 -8.80 -5.48 -4.30
N MET A 100 -9.42 -5.57 -3.12
CA MET A 100 -10.31 -6.70 -2.78
C MET A 100 -11.57 -6.72 -3.64
N LYS A 101 -12.19 -5.55 -3.87
CA LYS A 101 -13.33 -5.41 -4.80
C LYS A 101 -12.92 -5.80 -6.23
N TYR A 102 -11.73 -5.39 -6.68
CA TYR A 102 -11.17 -5.80 -7.96
C TYR A 102 -11.02 -7.32 -8.03
N ALA A 103 -10.37 -7.95 -7.04
CA ALA A 103 -10.18 -9.40 -6.98
C ALA A 103 -11.49 -10.19 -7.03
N LYS A 104 -12.57 -9.64 -6.46
CA LYS A 104 -13.93 -10.22 -6.54
C LYS A 104 -14.50 -10.18 -7.96
N ASN A 105 -14.23 -9.11 -8.70
CA ASN A 105 -14.77 -8.88 -10.05
C ASN A 105 -13.90 -9.49 -11.16
N THR A 106 -12.66 -9.88 -10.87
CA THR A 106 -11.77 -10.55 -11.82
C THR A 106 -12.15 -12.03 -11.97
N GLU A 107 -12.64 -12.39 -13.15
CA GLU A 107 -12.82 -13.79 -13.54
C GLU A 107 -11.45 -14.48 -13.71
N GLY A 108 -11.36 -15.75 -13.31
CA GLY A 108 -10.15 -16.55 -13.52
C GLY A 108 -9.90 -16.77 -15.02
N PHE A 109 -8.63 -16.85 -15.42
CA PHE A 109 -8.28 -17.31 -16.76
C PHE A 109 -8.55 -18.82 -16.88
N GLU A 110 -8.74 -19.33 -18.10
CA GLU A 110 -9.06 -20.74 -18.38
C GLU A 110 -8.35 -21.73 -17.42
N SER A 111 -9.16 -22.56 -16.74
CA SER A 111 -8.73 -23.58 -15.77
C SER A 111 -8.12 -23.10 -14.44
N THR A 112 -8.19 -21.80 -14.11
CA THR A 112 -7.71 -21.25 -12.83
C THR A 112 -8.85 -20.77 -11.93
N ALA A 113 -8.66 -20.86 -10.62
CA ALA A 113 -9.63 -20.33 -9.65
C ALA A 113 -9.69 -18.79 -9.73
N PRO A 114 -10.86 -18.18 -9.49
CA PRO A 114 -10.97 -16.71 -9.41
C PRO A 114 -9.99 -16.11 -8.39
N LEU A 115 -9.50 -14.91 -8.66
CA LEU A 115 -8.49 -14.24 -7.80
C LEU A 115 -8.96 -14.12 -6.35
N ILE A 116 -10.26 -13.84 -6.14
CA ILE A 116 -10.83 -13.78 -4.79
C ILE A 116 -10.72 -15.09 -4.01
N LYS A 117 -10.73 -16.25 -4.67
CA LYS A 117 -10.56 -17.55 -3.99
C LYS A 117 -9.11 -17.77 -3.55
N LEU A 118 -8.15 -17.29 -4.35
CA LEU A 118 -6.75 -17.32 -3.97
C LEU A 118 -6.48 -16.40 -2.78
N LEU A 119 -7.08 -15.21 -2.78
CA LEU A 119 -6.97 -14.26 -1.68
C LEU A 119 -7.61 -14.81 -0.40
N ASP A 120 -8.82 -15.35 -0.49
CA ASP A 120 -9.54 -15.97 0.63
C ASP A 120 -8.73 -17.14 1.24
N SER A 121 -8.13 -17.98 0.39
CA SER A 121 -7.26 -19.07 0.84
C SER A 121 -6.01 -18.57 1.55
N LEU A 122 -5.43 -17.44 1.13
CA LEU A 122 -4.25 -16.85 1.77
C LEU A 122 -4.61 -16.25 3.14
N LEU A 123 -5.69 -15.47 3.18
CA LEU A 123 -6.19 -14.82 4.40
C LEU A 123 -6.79 -15.81 5.41
N SER A 124 -7.12 -17.03 4.99
CA SER A 124 -7.58 -18.10 5.88
C SER A 124 -6.45 -18.98 6.43
N ASP A 125 -5.20 -18.81 5.94
CA ASP A 125 -4.06 -19.60 6.40
C ASP A 125 -3.41 -18.99 7.65
N LYS A 126 -3.48 -19.69 8.77
CA LYS A 126 -2.83 -19.27 10.02
C LYS A 126 -1.31 -19.14 9.88
N ASP A 127 -0.69 -19.96 9.05
CA ASP A 127 0.75 -19.90 8.83
C ASP A 127 1.15 -18.61 8.11
N PHE A 128 0.25 -18.01 7.32
CA PHE A 128 0.49 -16.73 6.68
C PHE A 128 0.64 -15.60 7.71
N TYR A 129 -0.22 -15.58 8.74
CA TYR A 129 -0.11 -14.58 9.81
C TYR A 129 1.15 -14.77 10.66
N ALA A 130 1.48 -16.01 11.01
CA ALA A 130 2.73 -16.31 11.72
C ALA A 130 3.96 -15.88 10.90
N PHE A 131 3.90 -16.08 9.58
CA PHE A 131 4.92 -15.58 8.66
C PHE A 131 5.03 -14.06 8.68
N LEU A 132 3.92 -13.31 8.65
CA LEU A 132 3.95 -11.84 8.70
C LEU A 132 4.58 -11.29 9.97
N GLU A 133 4.28 -11.90 11.12
CA GLU A 133 4.86 -11.50 12.42
C GLU A 133 6.38 -11.68 12.44
N GLU A 134 6.87 -12.85 12.01
CA GLU A 134 8.30 -13.14 11.97
C GLU A 134 9.02 -12.33 10.87
N LEU A 135 8.34 -12.09 9.74
CA LEU A 135 8.87 -11.26 8.66
C LEU A 135 9.15 -9.83 9.14
N GLU A 136 8.22 -9.21 9.89
CA GLU A 136 8.41 -7.87 10.43
C GLU A 136 9.56 -7.82 11.43
N PHE A 137 9.68 -8.85 12.28
CA PHE A 137 10.79 -8.97 13.21
C PHE A 137 12.14 -9.04 12.46
N LYS A 138 12.30 -9.98 11.52
CA LYS A 138 13.54 -10.14 10.74
C LYS A 138 13.86 -8.90 9.90
N SER A 139 12.85 -8.29 9.28
CA SER A 139 13.00 -7.03 8.53
C SER A 139 13.51 -5.89 9.42
N THR A 140 13.02 -5.83 10.67
CA THR A 140 13.49 -4.85 11.66
C THR A 140 14.95 -5.12 12.05
N GLN A 141 15.37 -6.38 12.21
CA GLN A 141 16.78 -6.72 12.46
C GLN A 141 17.68 -6.26 11.32
N VAL A 142 17.32 -6.57 10.07
CA VAL A 142 18.03 -6.11 8.87
C VAL A 142 18.13 -4.59 8.85
N ARG A 143 17.02 -3.88 9.08
CA ARG A 143 16.98 -2.41 9.12
C ARG A 143 17.91 -1.84 10.20
N ASN A 144 17.98 -2.45 11.38
CA ASN A 144 18.87 -2.01 12.45
C ASN A 144 20.34 -2.21 12.09
N VAL A 145 20.66 -3.36 11.50
CA VAL A 145 22.02 -3.70 11.06
C VAL A 145 22.50 -2.76 9.96
N LEU A 146 21.66 -2.50 8.93
CA LEU A 146 21.98 -1.57 7.84
C LEU A 146 22.13 -0.12 8.30
N ASN A 147 21.37 0.29 9.32
CA ASN A 147 21.47 1.63 9.90
C ASN A 147 22.62 1.79 10.90
N GLY A 148 23.51 0.79 11.03
CA GLY A 148 24.65 0.85 11.95
C GLY A 148 24.27 0.81 13.42
N LYS A 149 23.04 0.43 13.77
CA LYS A 149 22.56 0.30 15.16
C LYS A 149 22.97 -1.04 15.81
N PHE A 150 23.96 -1.72 15.22
CA PHE A 150 24.45 -3.00 15.69
C PHE A 150 25.88 -2.86 16.20
N ASP A 151 26.14 -3.36 17.41
CA ASP A 151 27.47 -3.31 18.00
C ASP A 151 28.40 -4.33 17.31
N LYS A 152 29.20 -3.84 16.36
CA LYS A 152 30.18 -4.65 15.62
C LYS A 152 31.45 -4.94 16.44
N SER A 153 31.62 -4.34 17.62
CA SER A 153 32.86 -4.46 18.41
C SER A 153 33.15 -5.88 18.89
N LYS A 154 32.11 -6.72 19.02
CA LYS A 154 32.21 -8.10 19.51
C LYS A 154 32.28 -9.16 18.42
N VAL A 155 32.25 -8.77 17.15
CA VAL A 155 31.87 -9.68 16.05
C VAL A 155 33.01 -9.97 15.07
N GLY A 156 34.22 -9.46 15.33
CA GLY A 156 35.41 -9.76 14.54
C GLY A 156 35.22 -9.47 13.04
N ASN A 157 35.70 -10.37 12.18
CA ASN A 157 35.60 -10.26 10.71
C ASN A 157 34.29 -10.84 10.13
N PHE A 158 33.29 -11.15 10.95
CA PHE A 158 32.06 -11.77 10.47
C PHE A 158 31.17 -10.78 9.72
N ASN A 159 30.64 -11.18 8.56
CA ASN A 159 29.72 -10.38 7.76
C ASN A 159 28.29 -10.45 8.32
N ILE A 160 28.03 -9.66 9.36
CA ILE A 160 26.73 -9.59 10.03
C ILE A 160 25.62 -9.15 9.07
N GLU A 161 25.88 -8.11 8.26
CA GLU A 161 24.92 -7.58 7.29
C GLU A 161 24.50 -8.65 6.29
N GLY A 162 25.48 -9.35 5.71
CA GLY A 162 25.22 -10.46 4.79
C GLY A 162 24.43 -11.59 5.44
N TYR A 163 24.74 -11.95 6.69
CA TYR A 163 24.00 -12.98 7.42
C TYR A 163 22.52 -12.64 7.61
N PHE A 164 22.20 -11.44 8.10
CA PHE A 164 20.80 -11.06 8.33
C PHE A 164 20.01 -10.89 7.03
N ILE A 165 20.64 -10.42 5.95
CA ILE A 165 20.02 -10.35 4.63
C ILE A 165 19.70 -11.77 4.13
N TRP A 166 20.68 -12.67 4.18
CA TRP A 166 20.51 -14.06 3.77
C TRP A 166 19.44 -14.78 4.61
N ASP A 167 19.43 -14.60 5.94
CA ASP A 167 18.44 -15.19 6.84
C ASP A 167 17.02 -14.72 6.49
N LEU A 168 16.83 -13.43 6.22
CA LEU A 168 15.54 -12.89 5.78
C LEU A 168 15.12 -13.48 4.42
N GLN A 169 16.04 -13.56 3.46
CA GLN A 169 15.76 -14.13 2.14
C GLN A 169 15.37 -15.60 2.24
N LYS A 170 16.16 -16.41 2.94
CA LYS A 170 15.90 -17.84 3.12
C LYS A 170 14.58 -18.08 3.84
N PHE A 171 14.25 -17.26 4.85
CA PHE A 171 12.97 -17.32 5.54
C PHE A 171 11.77 -17.11 4.59
N VAL A 172 11.84 -16.13 3.68
CA VAL A 172 10.79 -15.90 2.68
C VAL A 172 10.69 -17.07 1.68
N GLU A 173 11.83 -17.58 1.21
CA GLU A 173 11.88 -18.73 0.31
C GLU A 173 11.24 -19.98 0.94
N GLU A 174 11.59 -20.28 2.19
CA GLU A 174 11.03 -21.41 2.94
C GLU A 174 9.51 -21.30 3.10
N PHE A 175 9.00 -20.10 3.37
CA PHE A 175 7.55 -19.88 3.41
C PHE A 175 6.90 -20.17 2.06
N ILE A 176 7.45 -19.68 0.95
CA ILE A 176 6.93 -19.92 -0.40
C ILE A 176 6.94 -21.42 -0.70
N LEU A 177 8.04 -22.12 -0.42
CA LEU A 177 8.14 -23.58 -0.61
C LEU A 177 7.07 -24.32 0.19
N LYS A 178 6.87 -23.96 1.46
CA LYS A 178 5.81 -24.55 2.31
C LYS A 178 4.41 -24.32 1.72
N GLN A 179 4.14 -23.13 1.19
CA GLN A 179 2.86 -22.81 0.55
C GLN A 179 2.63 -23.61 -0.74
N LEU A 180 3.68 -23.81 -1.55
CA LEU A 180 3.60 -24.62 -2.77
C LEU A 180 3.35 -26.09 -2.43
N GLN A 181 4.05 -26.63 -1.44
CA GLN A 181 3.86 -28.00 -0.95
C GLN A 181 2.44 -28.23 -0.41
N LYS A 182 1.88 -27.28 0.36
CA LYS A 182 0.49 -27.32 0.82
C LYS A 182 -0.52 -27.42 -0.33
N ARG A 183 -0.18 -26.86 -1.50
CA ARG A 183 -1.01 -26.87 -2.70
C ARG A 183 -0.71 -28.06 -3.63
N GLY A 184 0.07 -29.03 -3.17
CA GLY A 184 0.38 -30.27 -3.90
C GLY A 184 1.49 -30.13 -4.93
N LEU A 185 2.21 -29.01 -4.96
CA LEU A 185 3.39 -28.82 -5.81
C LEU A 185 4.61 -29.29 -5.03
N GLN A 186 5.08 -30.50 -5.33
CA GLN A 186 6.36 -31.01 -4.80
C GLN A 186 7.50 -30.41 -5.63
N ILE A 187 8.16 -29.40 -5.07
CA ILE A 187 9.39 -28.84 -5.59
C ILE A 187 10.49 -29.30 -4.64
N GLU A 188 11.38 -30.16 -5.13
CA GLU A 188 12.61 -30.48 -4.41
C GLU A 188 13.55 -29.28 -4.51
N ASP A 189 14.20 -28.90 -3.39
CA ASP A 189 15.26 -27.91 -3.39
C ASP A 189 16.36 -28.45 -4.31
N SER A 190 16.45 -27.93 -5.55
CA SER A 190 17.60 -28.18 -6.39
C SER A 190 18.77 -27.39 -5.79
N THR A 191 19.30 -27.87 -4.66
CA THR A 191 20.65 -27.53 -4.25
C THR A 191 21.52 -27.96 -5.41
N VAL A 192 22.08 -26.96 -6.11
CA VAL A 192 23.19 -27.13 -7.02
C VAL A 192 24.21 -27.99 -6.28
N SER A 193 24.36 -29.23 -6.73
CA SER A 193 25.54 -30.03 -6.44
C SER A 193 26.72 -29.25 -7.00
N GLU A 194 27.47 -28.58 -6.13
CA GLU A 194 28.83 -28.17 -6.44
C GLU A 194 29.63 -29.47 -6.65
N GLU A 195 29.84 -29.83 -7.93
CA GLU A 195 30.95 -30.69 -8.37
C GLU A 195 32.28 -29.94 -8.29
#